data_AF-A0A1Y0GY77-F1
#
_entry.id   AF-A0A1Y0GY77-F1
#
_cell.length_a   1.000
_cell.length_b   1.000
_cell.length_c   1.000
_cell.angle_alpha   90.00
_cell.angle_beta   90.00
_cell.angle_gamma   90.00
#
_symmetry.space_group_name_H-M   'P 1'
#
loop_
_entity.id
_entity.type
_entity.pdbx_description
1 polymer ?
#
loop_
_entity_poly.entity_id
_entity_poly.type
_entity_poly.pdbx_seq_one_letter_code
_entity_poly.pdbx_strand_id
1 'polypeptide(L)'
;MMIWAVAASAVSSGWIDNDFRDVPVSVYTIDMKTVSESRVIDGMMLTVPVQYRATFSSDFDEFEDVQDRPYRTLRLRPDQKSESQDSIELRAALERVDVVQSEVNTLFSSLKEIGGGSDFGYQVNTAIDKCLDSARLETGSFEPVMINTKADLQPGGWTVRTYGHELVDYSMDYSIEAKFEYGGKAYSEVELSGSVSLGSAFAPRFSALDQYYVPDGSPEKKLQEAFGGGIFRKDGQDSTIQVQLPEYEYPSVFEERTVGNYIADLTKANGSALFSNLQTQGYTIPELSRTLDRLAPQGTDMNRLNFGDWEESDCEADLDFPPGTVWVPSNKGYQSMMTGVRFDYMSPGFDLVASVTGEGSQAPSMRVLCMNMNKKEPAAGIKYFPYVPKDPVIPMLAKRMDESNFRGPWDQARLWIYTDKASLDDLNKRLVQQLPISSYVMALADVDWVGGLGEKMVKDAKIVRPEFLAGNAAPAYATGFLLEALNRFHGKKAGEWLKKNSASLVKIAGPEIDDFDRAHLKLVFGRMLTFDESEDRLAALQILSAHQKEFAFLKGGLGSGRQSLYSANRAEIEAALGLVESGMFEVAQDAMDYLSTEGPSDAIKSRAKALLKVN
;
A
#
# COMPACT_ATOMS: atom_id res chain seq x y z
N MET A 1 -2.86 46.60 22.08
CA MET A 1 -1.79 45.58 22.11
C MET A 1 -2.25 44.48 21.18
N MET A 2 -1.70 44.47 19.97
CA MET A 2 -2.20 43.73 18.81
C MET A 2 -1.38 42.44 18.70
N ILE A 3 -2.03 41.29 18.85
CA ILE A 3 -1.42 39.98 18.64
C ILE A 3 -1.45 39.73 17.13
N TRP A 4 -0.28 39.63 16.51
CA TRP A 4 -0.13 39.17 15.13
C TRP A 4 -0.37 37.66 15.09
N ALA A 5 -1.51 37.25 14.56
CA ALA A 5 -1.71 35.92 14.02
C ALA A 5 -1.29 35.97 12.54
N VAL A 6 -0.17 35.32 12.20
CA VAL A 6 0.16 35.02 10.81
C VAL A 6 -0.74 33.85 10.41
N ALA A 7 -1.91 34.18 9.88
CA ALA A 7 -2.78 33.23 9.22
C ALA A 7 -2.16 32.86 7.87
N ALA A 8 -1.84 31.59 7.67
CA ALA A 8 -1.57 31.03 6.36
C ALA A 8 -2.86 31.12 5.52
N SER A 9 -2.89 32.08 4.60
CA SER A 9 -3.95 32.23 3.60
C SER A 9 -3.33 32.14 2.20
N ALA A 10 -3.38 30.96 1.59
CA ALA A 10 -3.46 30.76 0.13
C ALA A 10 -3.53 29.27 -0.22
N VAL A 11 -4.71 28.66 -0.13
CA VAL A 11 -5.07 27.55 -1.02
C VAL A 11 -6.35 27.97 -1.74
N SER A 12 -6.18 28.85 -2.73
CA SER A 12 -7.17 29.05 -3.78
C SER A 12 -6.64 28.37 -5.03
N SER A 13 -7.20 27.21 -5.35
CA SER A 13 -7.16 26.57 -6.68
C SER A 13 -5.85 26.77 -7.45
N GLY A 14 -4.77 26.17 -6.96
CA GLY A 14 -3.45 26.19 -7.61
C GLY A 14 -3.02 24.76 -7.90
N TRP A 15 -2.79 24.47 -9.17
CA TRP A 15 -2.16 23.25 -9.64
C TRP A 15 -0.74 23.17 -9.07
N ILE A 16 -0.39 22.03 -8.50
CA ILE A 16 0.88 21.81 -7.80
C ILE A 16 1.88 21.25 -8.81
N ASP A 17 2.95 21.99 -9.06
CA ASP A 17 4.12 21.58 -9.83
C ASP A 17 5.25 21.41 -8.80
N ASN A 18 5.37 20.22 -8.19
CA ASN A 18 6.25 20.00 -7.03
C ASN A 18 7.29 18.90 -7.28
N ASP A 19 8.57 19.29 -7.21
CA ASP A 19 9.64 18.42 -6.72
C ASP A 19 9.53 18.29 -5.19
N PHE A 20 9.98 17.17 -4.62
CA PHE A 20 9.98 16.92 -3.16
C PHE A 20 10.74 17.97 -2.34
N ARG A 21 11.58 18.78 -2.98
CA ARG A 21 12.39 19.82 -2.33
C ARG A 21 11.57 21.00 -1.78
N ASP A 22 10.30 21.09 -2.16
CA ASP A 22 9.38 22.14 -1.70
C ASP A 22 8.40 21.64 -0.63
N VAL A 23 8.56 20.43 -0.07
CA VAL A 23 7.79 19.98 1.11
C VAL A 23 8.13 20.91 2.28
N PRO A 24 7.16 21.68 2.81
CA PRO A 24 7.45 22.58 3.92
C PRO A 24 8.06 21.84 5.13
N VAL A 25 9.31 22.19 5.43
CA VAL A 25 9.95 21.80 6.69
C VAL A 25 9.08 22.31 7.83
N SER A 26 8.43 21.38 8.54
CA SER A 26 7.61 21.73 9.69
C SER A 26 8.54 22.05 10.85
N VAL A 27 8.65 23.35 11.16
CA VAL A 27 9.44 23.84 12.27
C VAL A 27 8.56 23.99 13.50
N TYR A 28 8.85 23.22 14.53
CA TYR A 28 8.19 23.31 15.82
C TYR A 28 9.15 23.87 16.87
N THR A 29 8.72 24.87 17.63
CA THR A 29 9.55 25.50 18.67
C THR A 29 8.90 25.38 20.03
N ILE A 30 9.73 25.14 21.04
CA ILE A 30 9.33 24.96 22.43
C ILE A 30 10.23 25.85 23.28
N ASP A 31 9.64 26.89 23.88
CA ASP A 31 10.32 27.68 24.90
C ASP A 31 10.26 26.91 26.23
N MET A 32 11.44 26.58 26.75
CA MET A 32 11.61 25.84 28.00
C MET A 32 11.70 26.81 29.20
N LYS A 33 11.61 26.25 30.42
CA LYS A 33 11.71 27.03 31.66
C LYS A 33 13.07 27.72 31.79
N THR A 34 13.06 28.94 32.30
CA THR A 34 14.28 29.68 32.63
C THR A 34 14.95 29.04 33.85
N VAL A 35 16.23 28.70 33.73
CA VAL A 35 17.06 28.15 34.79
C VAL A 35 18.23 29.08 35.11
N SER A 36 18.78 29.00 36.32
CA SER A 36 19.96 29.79 36.69
C SER A 36 21.21 28.97 36.49
N GLU A 37 22.14 29.42 35.65
CA GLU A 37 23.34 28.66 35.27
C GLU A 37 24.60 29.50 35.31
N SER A 38 25.72 28.85 35.62
CA SER A 38 27.05 29.46 35.56
C SER A 38 27.61 29.41 34.15
N ARG A 39 27.77 30.58 33.51
CA ARG A 39 28.30 30.74 32.14
C ARG A 39 29.59 31.56 32.15
N VAL A 40 30.51 31.25 31.24
CA VAL A 40 31.73 32.06 31.05
C VAL A 40 31.43 33.17 30.04
N ILE A 41 31.39 34.41 30.51
CA ILE A 41 31.11 35.59 29.67
C ILE A 41 32.29 36.55 29.84
N ASP A 42 32.93 36.92 28.74
CA ASP A 42 34.12 37.79 28.74
C ASP A 42 35.23 37.30 29.69
N GLY A 43 35.39 35.98 29.81
CA GLY A 43 36.39 35.33 30.67
C GLY A 43 36.04 35.24 32.15
N MET A 44 34.83 35.66 32.56
CA MET A 44 34.33 35.55 33.94
C MET A 44 33.22 34.51 34.05
N MET A 45 33.27 33.66 35.08
CA MET A 45 32.19 32.72 35.39
C MET A 45 31.09 33.45 36.17
N LEU A 46 29.89 33.52 35.60
CA LEU A 46 28.77 34.30 36.11
C LEU A 46 27.50 33.45 36.12
N THR A 47 26.72 33.54 37.19
CA THR A 47 25.40 32.90 37.24
C THR A 47 24.36 33.82 36.59
N VAL A 48 23.78 33.37 35.47
CA VAL A 48 22.79 34.12 34.69
C VAL A 48 21.51 33.30 34.50
N PRO A 49 20.35 33.95 34.35
CA PRO A 49 19.13 33.27 33.91
C PRO A 49 19.26 32.89 32.44
N VAL A 50 19.14 31.60 32.14
CA VAL A 50 19.19 31.01 30.81
C VAL A 50 17.81 30.48 30.45
N GLN A 51 17.26 30.93 29.32
CA GLN A 51 16.06 30.38 28.71
C GLN A 51 16.45 29.46 27.56
N TYR A 52 16.07 28.20 27.64
CA TYR A 52 16.29 27.25 26.56
C TYR A 52 15.15 27.29 25.55
N ARG A 53 15.48 27.14 24.27
CA ARG A 53 14.52 26.97 23.18
C ARG A 53 14.90 25.74 22.37
N ALA A 54 14.02 24.74 22.35
CA ALA A 54 14.16 23.61 21.46
C ALA A 54 13.43 23.90 20.15
N THR A 55 14.11 23.67 19.03
CA THR A 55 13.56 23.75 17.68
C THR A 55 13.64 22.36 17.07
N PHE A 56 12.54 21.87 16.53
CA PHE A 56 12.44 20.60 15.84
C PHE A 56 12.05 20.87 14.40
N SER A 57 12.70 20.20 13.45
CA SER A 57 12.38 20.29 12.04
C SER A 57 12.31 18.90 11.45
N SER A 58 11.28 18.66 10.65
CA SER A 58 11.17 17.44 9.85
C SER A 58 12.11 17.51 8.65
N ASP A 59 12.87 16.46 8.40
CA ASP A 59 13.68 16.33 7.18
C ASP A 59 13.33 15.04 6.41
N PHE A 60 13.53 15.07 5.10
CA PHE A 60 13.23 13.98 4.18
C PHE A 60 14.44 13.70 3.30
N ASP A 61 15.07 12.55 3.52
CA ASP A 61 16.20 12.10 2.71
C ASP A 61 15.73 11.04 1.70
N GLU A 62 16.09 11.21 0.43
CA GLU A 62 15.83 10.20 -0.61
C GLU A 62 16.66 8.94 -0.38
N PHE A 63 16.03 7.76 -0.39
CA PHE A 63 16.75 6.49 -0.32
C PHE A 63 17.25 6.10 -1.73
N GLU A 64 18.58 6.11 -1.93
CA GLU A 64 19.18 5.96 -3.28
C GLU A 64 18.99 4.56 -3.91
N ASP A 65 18.60 3.51 -3.17
CA ASP A 65 18.83 2.13 -3.65
C ASP A 65 17.72 1.11 -3.30
N VAL A 66 16.48 1.36 -3.74
CA VAL A 66 15.37 0.38 -3.59
C VAL A 66 14.95 -0.12 -4.97
N GLN A 67 15.27 -1.39 -5.28
CA GLN A 67 14.92 -2.03 -6.56
C GLN A 67 13.44 -2.47 -6.66
N ASP A 68 12.75 -2.61 -5.53
CA ASP A 68 11.37 -3.10 -5.45
C ASP A 68 10.36 -1.95 -5.23
N ARG A 69 10.43 -0.89 -6.05
CA ARG A 69 9.45 0.20 -5.96
C ARG A 69 8.17 -0.16 -6.73
N PRO A 70 6.99 0.12 -6.18
CA PRO A 70 5.73 -0.05 -6.88
C PRO A 70 5.56 1.05 -7.92
N TYR A 71 5.43 0.66 -9.19
CA TYR A 71 5.25 1.59 -10.31
C TYR A 71 3.91 1.40 -11.02
N ARG A 72 3.22 2.49 -11.31
CA ARG A 72 2.06 2.55 -12.22
C ARG A 72 2.46 3.29 -13.50
N THR A 73 2.38 2.58 -14.62
CA THR A 73 2.60 3.17 -15.94
C THR A 73 1.27 3.51 -16.58
N LEU A 74 1.09 4.77 -16.95
CA LEU A 74 -0.05 5.27 -17.70
C LEU A 74 0.33 5.52 -19.16
N ARG A 75 -0.63 5.31 -20.06
CA ARG A 75 -0.53 5.68 -21.47
C ARG A 75 -1.67 6.63 -21.80
N LEU A 76 -1.29 7.81 -22.26
CA LEU A 76 -2.18 8.95 -22.32
C LEU A 76 -2.12 9.58 -23.70
N ARG A 77 -3.27 10.05 -24.19
CA ARG A 77 -3.39 10.70 -25.50
C ARG A 77 -4.29 11.92 -25.42
N PRO A 78 -3.99 13.03 -26.15
CA PRO A 78 -4.81 14.23 -26.09
C PRO A 78 -6.26 14.04 -26.57
N ASP A 79 -6.49 13.08 -27.47
CA ASP A 79 -7.80 12.83 -28.11
C ASP A 79 -8.67 11.80 -27.38
N GLN A 80 -8.12 11.09 -26.37
CA GLN A 80 -8.93 10.23 -25.49
C GLN A 80 -9.80 11.09 -24.57
N LYS A 81 -11.10 10.78 -24.50
CA LYS A 81 -12.01 11.42 -23.53
C LYS A 81 -11.51 11.16 -22.11
N SER A 82 -11.63 12.13 -21.19
CA SER A 82 -11.24 11.88 -19.81
C SER A 82 -12.20 10.92 -19.15
N GLU A 83 -11.70 9.75 -18.76
CA GLU A 83 -12.42 8.81 -17.90
C GLU A 83 -11.90 8.97 -16.46
N SER A 84 -12.61 8.41 -15.48
CA SER A 84 -12.15 8.31 -14.07
C SER A 84 -10.84 7.53 -13.90
N GLN A 85 -10.28 7.01 -15.00
CA GLN A 85 -9.04 6.25 -15.10
C GLN A 85 -7.79 7.15 -15.30
N ASP A 86 -7.98 8.43 -15.65
CA ASP A 86 -6.91 9.41 -15.90
C ASP A 86 -6.33 10.03 -14.62
N SER A 87 -6.79 9.57 -13.46
CA SER A 87 -6.26 9.93 -12.16
C SER A 87 -5.66 8.72 -11.48
N ILE A 88 -4.43 8.86 -10.98
CA ILE A 88 -3.83 7.85 -10.12
C ILE A 88 -4.11 8.21 -8.68
N GLU A 89 -4.80 7.34 -7.97
CA GLU A 89 -4.75 7.34 -6.51
C GLU A 89 -3.39 6.77 -6.07
N LEU A 90 -2.42 7.64 -5.83
CA LEU A 90 -1.21 7.27 -5.11
C LEU A 90 -1.43 7.59 -3.63
N ARG A 91 -1.43 6.57 -2.79
CA ARG A 91 -1.46 6.74 -1.32
C ARG A 91 -0.06 6.61 -0.78
N ALA A 92 0.36 7.53 0.09
CA ALA A 92 1.55 7.30 0.90
C ALA A 92 1.30 6.10 1.81
N ALA A 93 2.17 5.10 1.74
CA ALA A 93 2.20 4.02 2.72
C ALA A 93 3.39 4.31 3.61
N LEU A 94 3.13 4.82 4.82
CA LEU A 94 4.15 4.92 5.85
C LEU A 94 4.51 3.49 6.26
N GLU A 95 5.52 2.92 5.60
CA GLU A 95 6.10 1.64 5.99
C GLU A 95 6.96 1.86 7.23
N ARG A 96 6.27 2.07 8.36
CA ARG A 96 6.84 2.16 9.68
C ARG A 96 7.81 3.34 9.86
N VAL A 97 7.29 4.35 10.53
CA VAL A 97 8.06 5.10 11.52
C VAL A 97 8.30 4.16 12.70
N ASP A 98 9.30 3.29 12.59
CA ASP A 98 9.98 2.83 13.79
C ASP A 98 10.75 4.03 14.28
N VAL A 99 10.08 4.88 15.07
CA VAL A 99 10.80 5.82 15.92
C VAL A 99 11.82 4.96 16.64
N VAL A 100 13.10 5.15 16.34
CA VAL A 100 14.15 4.37 16.95
C VAL A 100 14.08 4.73 18.43
N GLN A 101 13.40 3.88 19.21
CA GLN A 101 12.98 4.23 20.56
C GLN A 101 14.21 4.59 21.40
N SER A 102 15.36 3.99 21.10
CA SER A 102 16.66 4.34 21.67
C SER A 102 17.16 5.74 21.32
N GLU A 103 16.94 6.25 20.11
CA GLU A 103 17.31 7.62 19.73
C GLU A 103 16.40 8.64 20.41
N VAL A 104 15.09 8.37 20.43
CA VAL A 104 14.16 9.21 21.21
C VAL A 104 14.46 9.15 22.71
N ASN A 105 14.84 7.98 23.24
CA ASN A 105 15.30 7.87 24.63
C ASN A 105 16.57 8.68 24.87
N THR A 106 17.49 8.70 23.91
CA THR A 106 18.73 9.49 23.98
C THR A 106 18.41 10.98 23.98
N LEU A 107 17.54 11.42 23.06
CA LEU A 107 16.99 12.78 23.02
C LEU A 107 16.40 13.17 24.38
N PHE A 108 15.47 12.38 24.92
CA PHE A 108 14.87 12.61 26.24
C PHE A 108 15.90 12.67 27.37
N SER A 109 16.91 11.79 27.35
CA SER A 109 17.95 11.74 28.38
C SER A 109 18.85 12.97 28.34
N SER A 110 19.35 13.33 27.15
CA SER A 110 20.17 14.54 26.96
C SER A 110 19.40 15.81 27.34
N LEU A 111 18.11 15.86 27.02
CA LEU A 111 17.26 16.98 27.36
C LEU A 111 16.97 17.12 28.86
N LYS A 112 16.85 15.98 29.55
CA LYS A 112 16.73 15.96 31.01
C LYS A 112 17.99 16.50 31.68
N GLU A 113 19.17 16.17 31.16
CA GLU A 113 20.45 16.67 31.68
C GLU A 113 20.60 18.19 31.56
N ILE A 114 20.02 18.78 30.49
CA ILE A 114 19.99 20.23 30.25
C ILE A 114 18.98 20.96 31.16
N GLY A 115 18.24 20.23 32.01
CA GLY A 115 17.30 20.82 32.96
C GLY A 115 15.91 21.09 32.37
N GLY A 116 15.48 20.24 31.43
CA GLY A 116 14.11 20.25 30.93
C GLY A 116 13.09 20.30 32.07
N GLY A 117 12.13 21.22 31.97
CA GLY A 117 11.02 21.34 32.93
C GLY A 117 10.22 20.05 33.05
N SER A 118 9.44 19.91 34.12
CA SER A 118 8.57 18.75 34.33
C SER A 118 7.71 18.41 33.11
N ASP A 119 7.15 19.41 32.43
CA ASP A 119 6.30 19.31 31.25
C ASP A 119 7.03 19.03 29.92
N PHE A 120 8.36 19.00 29.94
CA PHE A 120 9.18 18.88 28.73
C PHE A 120 8.96 17.55 27.99
N GLY A 121 8.75 16.46 28.73
CA GLY A 121 8.45 15.13 28.18
C GLY A 121 7.25 15.15 27.22
N TYR A 122 6.17 15.78 27.67
CA TYR A 122 4.94 15.99 26.90
C TYR A 122 5.19 16.86 25.66
N GLN A 123 5.97 17.93 25.81
CA GLN A 123 6.26 18.88 24.75
C GLN A 123 7.06 18.24 23.60
N VAL A 124 8.07 17.41 23.90
CA VAL A 124 8.84 16.68 22.88
C VAL A 124 8.01 15.60 22.21
N ASN A 125 7.20 14.83 22.96
CA ASN A 125 6.30 13.88 22.30
C ASN A 125 5.29 14.59 21.40
N THR A 126 4.78 15.75 21.83
CA THR A 126 3.94 16.58 20.97
C THR A 126 4.70 17.07 19.74
N ALA A 127 6.01 17.37 19.85
CA ALA A 127 6.85 17.75 18.72
C ALA A 127 7.01 16.58 17.73
N ILE A 128 7.35 15.40 18.25
CA ILE A 128 7.48 14.16 17.46
C ILE A 128 6.15 13.87 16.78
N ASP A 129 5.04 13.85 17.51
CA ASP A 129 3.70 13.64 16.96
C ASP A 129 3.37 14.67 15.86
N LYS A 130 3.75 15.94 16.05
CA LYS A 130 3.56 16.99 15.02
C LYS A 130 4.45 16.82 13.80
N CYS A 131 5.69 16.36 13.96
CA CYS A 131 6.55 16.01 12.84
C CYS A 131 5.96 14.80 12.09
N LEU A 132 5.60 13.73 12.81
CA LEU A 132 4.91 12.58 12.22
C LEU A 132 3.61 12.98 11.52
N ASP A 133 2.85 13.89 12.10
CA ASP A 133 1.65 14.44 11.49
C ASP A 133 1.96 15.37 10.32
N SER A 134 3.06 16.12 10.27
CA SER A 134 3.44 16.90 9.09
C SER A 134 3.82 16.00 7.92
N ALA A 135 4.50 14.88 8.18
CA ALA A 135 4.70 13.82 7.19
C ALA A 135 3.35 13.24 6.68
N ARG A 136 2.29 13.31 7.50
CA ARG A 136 0.92 12.89 7.12
C ARG A 136 0.06 14.01 6.51
N LEU A 137 0.33 15.29 6.82
CA LEU A 137 -0.58 16.42 6.57
C LEU A 137 -0.26 17.21 5.30
N GLU A 138 0.91 17.04 4.69
CA GLU A 138 1.22 17.66 3.39
C GLU A 138 1.03 16.71 2.21
N THR A 139 0.79 15.42 2.49
CA THR A 139 0.15 14.50 1.54
C THR A 139 -1.37 14.65 1.51
N GLY A 140 -1.95 15.54 2.33
CA GLY A 140 -3.35 15.94 2.23
C GLY A 140 -4.31 14.78 2.41
N SER A 141 -4.35 14.16 3.59
CA SER A 141 -5.20 13.00 3.90
C SER A 141 -4.90 11.76 3.04
N PHE A 142 -5.43 10.60 3.41
CA PHE A 142 -5.48 9.44 2.49
C PHE A 142 -6.42 9.70 1.29
N GLU A 143 -6.84 10.94 1.03
CA GLU A 143 -7.57 11.28 -0.17
C GLU A 143 -6.66 11.09 -1.39
N PRO A 144 -7.15 10.44 -2.45
CA PRO A 144 -6.42 10.28 -3.69
C PRO A 144 -5.87 11.63 -4.18
N VAL A 145 -4.55 11.75 -4.33
CA VAL A 145 -3.98 12.89 -5.06
C VAL A 145 -4.26 12.68 -6.55
N MET A 146 -5.17 13.48 -7.09
CA MET A 146 -5.55 13.40 -8.50
C MET A 146 -4.48 14.07 -9.37
N ILE A 147 -3.54 13.29 -9.90
CA ILE A 147 -2.57 13.80 -10.87
C ILE A 147 -3.29 14.10 -12.19
N ASN A 148 -3.16 15.31 -12.72
CA ASN A 148 -3.60 15.61 -14.09
C ASN A 148 -2.61 15.05 -15.09
N THR A 149 -2.87 13.81 -15.48
CA THR A 149 -2.05 13.05 -16.40
C THR A 149 -2.05 13.63 -17.81
N LYS A 150 -2.96 14.56 -18.15
CA LYS A 150 -3.05 15.18 -19.50
C LYS A 150 -2.25 16.46 -19.69
N ALA A 151 -1.61 16.98 -18.65
CA ALA A 151 -0.68 18.09 -18.81
C ALA A 151 0.46 17.66 -19.76
N ASP A 152 0.80 18.52 -20.73
CA ASP A 152 1.95 18.36 -21.64
C ASP A 152 1.94 17.12 -22.54
N LEU A 153 0.76 16.57 -22.86
CA LEU A 153 0.66 15.49 -23.86
C LEU A 153 0.94 16.01 -25.27
N GLN A 154 1.75 15.27 -26.02
CA GLN A 154 2.05 15.59 -27.41
C GLN A 154 0.96 15.03 -28.35
N PRO A 155 0.49 15.81 -29.34
CA PRO A 155 -0.46 15.32 -30.34
C PRO A 155 0.21 14.35 -31.32
N GLY A 156 -0.53 13.34 -31.79
CA GLY A 156 -0.07 12.41 -32.82
C GLY A 156 0.78 11.24 -32.29
N GLY A 157 0.53 10.80 -31.06
CA GLY A 157 1.23 9.67 -30.43
C GLY A 157 0.80 9.47 -28.97
N TRP A 158 1.34 8.44 -28.32
CA TRP A 158 1.09 8.14 -26.91
C TRP A 158 2.19 8.72 -26.03
N THR A 159 1.82 9.37 -24.92
CA THR A 159 2.77 9.66 -23.84
C THR A 159 2.66 8.55 -22.81
N VAL A 160 3.79 7.90 -22.52
CA VAL A 160 3.89 6.91 -21.45
C VAL A 160 4.52 7.58 -20.24
N ARG A 161 3.85 7.52 -19.10
CA ARG A 161 4.35 8.07 -17.82
C ARG A 161 4.35 6.98 -16.77
N THR A 162 5.48 6.76 -16.13
CA THR A 162 5.59 5.85 -14.98
C THR A 162 5.61 6.68 -13.72
N TYR A 163 4.58 6.51 -12.90
CA TYR A 163 4.49 7.05 -11.55
C TYR A 163 4.81 5.94 -10.57
N GLY A 164 5.22 6.29 -9.36
CA GLY A 164 5.48 5.30 -8.33
C GLY A 164 5.69 5.96 -7.00
N HIS A 165 6.26 5.18 -6.09
CA HIS A 165 6.63 5.66 -4.76
C HIS A 165 8.14 5.71 -4.64
N GLU A 166 8.62 6.66 -3.85
CA GLU A 166 10.01 6.71 -3.41
C GLU A 166 10.04 6.38 -1.93
N LEU A 167 10.98 5.50 -1.56
CA LEU A 167 11.29 5.32 -0.16
C LEU A 167 12.04 6.59 0.29
N VAL A 168 11.48 7.30 1.24
CA VAL A 168 12.11 8.44 1.90
C VAL A 168 12.41 8.05 3.33
N ASP A 169 13.62 8.37 3.79
CA ASP A 169 13.95 8.34 5.20
C ASP A 169 13.43 9.61 5.84
N TYR A 170 12.69 9.43 6.92
CA TYR A 170 12.09 10.50 7.67
C TYR A 170 12.90 10.71 8.95
N SER A 171 13.35 11.94 9.17
CA SER A 171 14.08 12.29 10.38
C SER A 171 13.50 13.56 11.01
N MET A 172 13.77 13.71 12.31
CA MET A 172 13.50 14.92 13.06
C MET A 172 14.82 15.47 13.54
N ASP A 173 15.24 16.54 12.91
CA ASP A 173 16.34 17.36 13.40
C ASP A 173 15.88 18.15 14.60
N TYR A 174 16.78 18.33 15.56
CA TYR A 174 16.53 19.16 16.71
C TYR A 174 17.75 20.03 17.04
N SER A 175 17.46 21.22 17.56
CA SER A 175 18.46 22.17 18.04
C SER A 175 17.97 22.85 19.31
N ILE A 176 18.82 22.90 20.32
CA ILE A 176 18.54 23.49 21.62
C ILE A 176 19.41 24.72 21.78
N GLU A 177 18.77 25.87 21.83
CA GLU A 177 19.41 27.18 21.93
C GLU A 177 19.26 27.71 23.35
N ALA A 178 20.37 27.98 24.04
CA ALA A 178 20.42 28.70 25.30
C ALA A 178 20.43 30.21 25.02
N LYS A 179 19.41 30.93 25.51
CA LYS A 179 19.30 32.39 25.42
C LYS A 179 19.45 33.02 26.79
N PHE A 180 20.36 34.00 26.90
CA PHE A 180 20.54 34.74 28.15
C PHE A 180 20.95 36.18 27.88
N GLU A 181 20.69 37.06 28.83
CA GLU A 181 21.11 38.46 28.77
C GLU A 181 22.12 38.77 29.87
N TYR A 182 23.20 39.45 29.50
CA TYR A 182 24.18 39.97 30.45
C TYR A 182 24.68 41.34 30.02
N GLY A 183 24.70 42.30 30.95
CA GLY A 183 25.15 43.66 30.66
C GLY A 183 24.34 44.38 29.56
N GLY A 184 23.07 44.02 29.38
CA GLY A 184 22.21 44.56 28.32
C GLY A 184 22.51 44.02 26.91
N LYS A 185 23.34 42.99 26.79
CA LYS A 185 23.57 42.24 25.55
C LYS A 185 22.87 40.89 25.63
N ALA A 186 22.19 40.52 24.56
CA ALA A 186 21.63 39.18 24.38
C ALA A 186 22.70 38.24 23.82
N TYR A 187 22.76 37.04 24.38
CA TYR A 187 23.61 35.95 23.96
C TYR A 187 22.72 34.77 23.56
N SER A 188 23.18 34.02 22.55
CA SER A 188 22.58 32.79 22.09
C SER A 188 23.69 31.80 21.76
N GLU A 189 23.53 30.57 22.24
CA GLU A 189 24.44 29.47 21.98
C GLU A 189 23.63 28.19 21.72
N VAL A 190 24.02 27.41 20.71
CA VAL A 190 23.43 26.09 20.47
C VAL A 190 24.16 25.10 21.36
N GLU A 191 23.44 24.55 22.33
CA GLU A 191 23.97 23.66 23.37
C GLU A 191 23.99 22.21 22.91
N LEU A 192 22.99 21.83 22.13
CA LEU A 192 22.82 20.49 21.62
C LEU A 192 22.07 20.56 20.30
N SER A 193 22.56 19.82 19.32
CA SER A 193 21.81 19.53 18.10
C SER A 193 22.00 18.08 17.70
N GLY A 194 21.07 17.55 16.95
CA GLY A 194 21.12 16.20 16.44
C GLY A 194 19.96 15.90 15.51
N SER A 195 19.87 14.65 15.10
CA SER A 195 18.77 14.13 14.31
C SER A 195 18.27 12.84 14.94
N VAL A 196 16.97 12.60 14.84
CA VAL A 196 16.32 11.36 15.26
C VAL A 196 15.68 10.75 14.04
N SER A 197 16.03 9.51 13.72
CA SER A 197 15.33 8.75 12.68
C SER A 197 13.91 8.46 13.15
N LEU A 198 12.97 8.93 12.34
CA LEU A 198 11.56 8.64 12.41
C LEU A 198 11.21 7.54 11.38
N GLY A 199 12.16 6.68 10.99
CA GLY A 199 11.92 5.56 10.08
C GLY A 199 11.81 5.96 8.61
N SER A 200 11.17 5.10 7.80
CA SER A 200 11.08 5.29 6.36
C SER A 200 9.63 5.24 5.88
N ALA A 201 9.35 5.84 4.74
CA ALA A 201 8.01 5.91 4.18
C ALA A 201 8.04 5.79 2.64
N PHE A 202 7.05 5.11 2.06
CA PHE A 202 6.82 5.22 0.63
C PHE A 202 6.00 6.47 0.35
N ALA A 203 6.67 7.51 -0.14
CA ALA A 203 6.05 8.75 -0.52
C ALA A 203 5.72 8.75 -2.02
N PRO A 204 4.52 9.20 -2.43
CA PRO A 204 4.14 9.20 -3.84
C PRO A 204 4.96 10.23 -4.62
N ARG A 205 5.58 9.83 -5.72
CA ARG A 205 6.28 10.77 -6.61
C ARG A 205 5.29 11.42 -7.57
N PHE A 206 5.15 12.74 -7.49
CA PHE A 206 4.22 13.50 -8.32
C PHE A 206 4.75 13.72 -9.75
N SER A 207 6.06 13.79 -9.91
CA SER A 207 6.72 13.72 -11.21
C SER A 207 6.79 12.27 -11.70
N ALA A 208 6.63 12.09 -13.01
CA ALA A 208 6.83 10.77 -13.60
C ALA A 208 8.31 10.38 -13.44
N LEU A 209 8.56 9.21 -12.86
CA LEU A 209 9.89 8.59 -12.75
C LEU A 209 10.52 8.38 -14.12
N ASP A 210 9.68 8.05 -15.08
CA ASP A 210 10.04 7.93 -16.48
C ASP A 210 8.90 8.49 -17.34
N GLN A 211 9.27 9.22 -18.38
CA GLN A 211 8.36 9.73 -19.38
C GLN A 211 8.99 9.59 -20.76
N TYR A 212 8.28 8.89 -21.64
CA TYR A 212 8.66 8.83 -23.05
C TYR A 212 7.45 8.98 -23.97
N TYR A 213 7.72 9.44 -25.18
CA TYR A 213 6.71 9.66 -26.22
C TYR A 213 6.84 8.61 -27.32
N VAL A 214 5.70 8.07 -27.75
CA VAL A 214 5.59 7.07 -28.81
C VAL A 214 4.77 7.67 -29.95
N PRO A 215 5.41 8.13 -31.04
CA PRO A 215 4.70 8.69 -32.19
C PRO A 215 3.77 7.67 -32.85
N ASP A 216 2.66 8.15 -33.44
CA ASP A 216 1.81 7.33 -34.29
C ASP A 216 2.63 6.75 -35.46
N GLY A 217 2.65 5.42 -35.56
CA GLY A 217 3.42 4.71 -36.59
C GLY A 217 4.90 4.48 -36.27
N SER A 218 5.36 4.71 -35.04
CA SER A 218 6.73 4.35 -34.66
C SER A 218 6.95 2.82 -34.77
N PRO A 219 8.10 2.36 -35.30
CA PRO A 219 8.47 0.94 -35.30
C PRO A 219 8.91 0.43 -33.92
N GLU A 220 9.33 1.34 -33.02
CA GLU A 220 9.95 1.03 -31.73
C GLU A 220 8.89 0.74 -30.66
N LYS A 221 8.93 -0.50 -30.13
CA LYS A 221 8.05 -1.06 -29.08
C LYS A 221 6.55 -0.91 -29.37
N LYS A 222 6.16 -1.46 -30.52
CA LYS A 222 4.76 -1.70 -30.93
C LYS A 222 3.97 -2.44 -29.86
N LEU A 223 3.06 -1.73 -29.16
CA LEU A 223 1.74 -2.16 -28.63
C LEU A 223 1.59 -3.45 -27.78
N GLN A 224 2.55 -4.35 -27.74
CA GLN A 224 2.50 -5.69 -27.15
C GLN A 224 2.46 -5.65 -25.61
N GLU A 225 3.27 -4.80 -24.99
CA GLU A 225 3.50 -4.88 -23.54
C GLU A 225 2.31 -4.43 -22.66
N ALA A 226 1.31 -3.69 -23.18
CA ALA A 226 0.25 -3.10 -22.33
C ALA A 226 -1.18 -3.62 -22.59
N PHE A 227 -1.51 -4.06 -23.82
CA PHE A 227 -2.87 -4.45 -24.17
C PHE A 227 -2.98 -5.86 -24.77
N GLY A 228 -1.85 -6.49 -25.12
CA GLY A 228 -1.84 -7.76 -25.81
C GLY A 228 -2.43 -7.71 -27.21
N GLY A 229 -2.24 -8.81 -27.93
CA GLY A 229 -2.75 -8.95 -29.28
C GLY A 229 -2.20 -10.18 -29.99
N GLY A 230 -2.78 -10.46 -31.16
CA GLY A 230 -2.25 -11.45 -32.09
C GLY A 230 -1.52 -10.76 -33.23
N ILE A 231 -0.37 -11.32 -33.62
CA ILE A 231 0.25 -11.06 -34.91
C ILE A 231 -0.11 -12.24 -35.81
N PHE A 232 -0.80 -11.98 -36.91
CA PHE A 232 -1.07 -12.98 -37.94
C PHE A 232 -0.05 -12.84 -39.07
N ARG A 233 0.55 -13.96 -39.47
CA ARG A 233 1.42 -14.12 -40.63
C ARG A 233 0.87 -15.24 -41.50
N LYS A 234 0.97 -15.07 -42.82
CA LYS A 234 0.63 -16.10 -43.80
C LYS A 234 1.92 -16.60 -44.42
N ASP A 235 2.04 -17.91 -44.61
CA ASP A 235 3.24 -18.51 -45.19
C ASP A 235 3.67 -17.81 -46.49
N GLY A 236 4.93 -17.39 -46.53
CA GLY A 236 5.52 -16.70 -47.68
C GLY A 236 5.18 -15.22 -47.83
N GLN A 237 4.57 -14.57 -46.83
CA GLN A 237 4.37 -13.12 -46.80
C GLN A 237 5.07 -12.47 -45.59
N ASP A 238 5.86 -11.42 -45.85
CA ASP A 238 6.55 -10.62 -44.81
C ASP A 238 5.61 -9.69 -44.02
N SER A 239 4.34 -9.63 -44.41
CA SER A 239 3.38 -8.68 -43.86
C SER A 239 2.76 -9.21 -42.56
N THR A 240 2.87 -8.42 -41.50
CA THR A 240 2.30 -8.71 -40.18
C THR A 240 1.00 -7.92 -39.97
N ILE A 241 -0.05 -8.58 -39.48
CA ILE A 241 -1.28 -7.91 -39.05
C ILE A 241 -1.33 -7.94 -37.53
N GLN A 242 -1.20 -6.77 -36.92
CA GLN A 242 -1.39 -6.58 -35.49
C GLN A 242 -2.86 -6.30 -35.20
N VAL A 243 -3.41 -7.03 -34.24
CA VAL A 243 -4.81 -6.89 -33.83
C VAL A 243 -4.85 -6.42 -32.38
N GLN A 244 -5.45 -5.24 -32.15
CA GLN A 244 -5.79 -4.76 -30.82
C GLN A 244 -7.01 -5.52 -30.29
N LEU A 245 -6.92 -5.99 -29.05
CA LEU A 245 -8.01 -6.66 -28.37
C LEU A 245 -9.18 -5.69 -28.09
N PRO A 246 -10.44 -6.16 -28.15
CA PRO A 246 -11.59 -5.35 -27.79
C PRO A 246 -11.71 -5.17 -26.27
N GLU A 247 -12.36 -4.10 -25.85
CA GLU A 247 -12.61 -3.81 -24.43
C GLU A 247 -13.75 -4.65 -23.84
N TYR A 248 -13.64 -5.00 -22.56
CA TYR A 248 -14.61 -5.75 -21.78
C TYR A 248 -14.90 -5.09 -20.45
N GLU A 249 -16.18 -4.89 -20.16
CA GLU A 249 -16.65 -4.33 -18.90
C GLU A 249 -17.09 -5.45 -17.96
N TYR A 250 -16.51 -5.52 -16.76
CA TYR A 250 -16.87 -6.51 -15.73
C TYR A 250 -17.71 -5.87 -14.62
N PRO A 251 -18.78 -6.53 -14.13
CA PRO A 251 -19.45 -7.67 -14.74
C PRO A 251 -20.27 -7.21 -15.95
N SER A 252 -20.17 -7.90 -17.09
CA SER A 252 -20.93 -7.48 -18.27
C SER A 252 -22.42 -7.79 -18.11
N VAL A 253 -23.27 -6.95 -18.69
CA VAL A 253 -24.70 -7.27 -18.90
C VAL A 253 -24.74 -8.19 -20.13
N PHE A 254 -24.74 -9.51 -19.90
CA PHE A 254 -24.28 -10.52 -20.87
C PHE A 254 -25.14 -10.77 -22.13
N GLU A 255 -24.47 -10.79 -23.28
CA GLU A 255 -24.82 -11.52 -24.51
C GLU A 255 -23.82 -12.67 -24.77
N GLU A 256 -24.23 -13.69 -25.53
CA GLU A 256 -23.37 -14.83 -25.93
C GLU A 256 -22.24 -14.37 -26.86
N ARG A 257 -21.01 -14.89 -26.68
CA ARG A 257 -19.84 -14.52 -27.50
C ARG A 257 -19.52 -15.59 -28.52
N THR A 258 -20.17 -15.53 -29.67
CA THR A 258 -19.78 -16.34 -30.82
C THR A 258 -18.55 -15.72 -31.51
N VAL A 259 -17.85 -16.49 -32.35
CA VAL A 259 -16.74 -15.97 -33.17
C VAL A 259 -17.20 -14.79 -34.04
N GLY A 260 -18.42 -14.84 -34.58
CA GLY A 260 -18.97 -13.75 -35.36
C GLY A 260 -19.10 -12.46 -34.56
N ASN A 261 -19.57 -12.56 -33.31
CA ASN A 261 -19.65 -11.42 -32.40
C ASN A 261 -18.26 -10.89 -32.04
N TYR A 262 -17.30 -11.77 -31.81
CA TYR A 262 -15.92 -11.38 -31.51
C TYR A 262 -15.24 -10.67 -32.71
N ILE A 263 -15.49 -11.12 -33.95
CA ILE A 263 -15.02 -10.41 -35.16
C ILE A 263 -15.63 -9.01 -35.25
N ALA A 264 -16.91 -8.86 -34.95
CA ALA A 264 -17.56 -7.55 -34.91
C ALA A 264 -16.93 -6.64 -33.84
N ASP A 265 -16.62 -7.17 -32.66
CA ASP A 265 -15.92 -6.45 -31.59
C ASP A 265 -14.50 -6.03 -32.03
N LEU A 266 -13.74 -6.92 -32.67
CA LEU A 266 -12.43 -6.63 -33.25
C LEU A 266 -12.51 -5.53 -34.31
N THR A 267 -13.56 -5.55 -35.14
CA THR A 267 -13.82 -4.50 -36.14
C THR A 267 -14.04 -3.16 -35.49
N LYS A 268 -14.79 -3.14 -34.40
CA LYS A 268 -15.06 -1.91 -33.66
C LYS A 268 -13.79 -1.36 -33.01
N ALA A 269 -12.94 -2.23 -32.45
CA ALA A 269 -11.71 -1.83 -31.78
C ALA A 269 -10.63 -1.33 -32.74
N ASN A 270 -10.47 -1.96 -33.91
CA ASN A 270 -9.39 -1.68 -34.86
C ASN A 270 -9.82 -0.82 -36.06
N GLY A 271 -11.12 -0.53 -36.19
CA GLY A 271 -11.69 0.14 -37.34
C GLY A 271 -11.78 -0.75 -38.60
N SER A 272 -12.39 -0.22 -39.65
CA SER A 272 -12.60 -0.95 -40.91
C SER A 272 -11.30 -1.24 -41.69
N ALA A 273 -10.21 -0.50 -41.39
CA ALA A 273 -8.91 -0.67 -42.03
C ALA A 273 -8.28 -2.05 -41.74
N LEU A 274 -8.56 -2.64 -40.58
CA LEU A 274 -8.10 -3.99 -40.24
C LEU A 274 -8.55 -5.01 -41.30
N PHE A 275 -9.82 -4.94 -41.73
CA PHE A 275 -10.35 -5.87 -42.73
C PHE A 275 -9.83 -5.63 -44.12
N SER A 276 -9.62 -4.37 -44.49
CA SER A 276 -8.96 -4.04 -45.75
C SER A 276 -7.55 -4.63 -45.79
N ASN A 277 -6.81 -4.54 -44.68
CA ASN A 277 -5.46 -5.11 -44.57
C ASN A 277 -5.44 -6.63 -44.54
N LEU A 278 -6.41 -7.26 -43.88
CA LEU A 278 -6.59 -8.72 -43.91
C LEU A 278 -6.90 -9.20 -45.33
N GLN A 279 -7.80 -8.51 -46.05
CA GLN A 279 -8.14 -8.84 -47.43
C GLN A 279 -6.95 -8.66 -48.39
N THR A 280 -6.13 -7.61 -48.23
CA THR A 280 -4.94 -7.41 -49.06
C THR A 280 -3.86 -8.44 -48.81
N GLN A 281 -3.80 -9.02 -47.61
CA GLN A 281 -2.95 -10.18 -47.28
C GLN A 281 -3.59 -11.53 -47.63
N GLY A 282 -4.77 -11.51 -48.28
CA GLY A 282 -5.43 -12.72 -48.76
C GLY A 282 -6.13 -13.52 -47.66
N TYR A 283 -6.54 -12.89 -46.56
CA TYR A 283 -7.44 -13.46 -45.57
C TYR A 283 -8.90 -13.06 -45.90
N THR A 284 -9.73 -14.05 -46.18
CA THR A 284 -11.18 -13.87 -46.25
C THR A 284 -11.81 -13.88 -44.84
N ILE A 285 -12.97 -13.25 -44.66
CA ILE A 285 -13.71 -13.28 -43.38
C ILE A 285 -13.99 -14.73 -42.91
N PRO A 286 -14.41 -15.67 -43.78
CA PRO A 286 -14.59 -17.06 -43.38
C PRO A 286 -13.28 -17.75 -42.93
N GLU A 287 -12.14 -17.45 -43.57
CA GLU A 287 -10.84 -17.98 -43.15
C GLU A 287 -10.44 -17.42 -41.78
N LEU A 288 -10.52 -16.11 -41.59
CA LEU A 288 -10.26 -15.49 -40.29
C LEU A 288 -11.18 -16.04 -39.19
N SER A 289 -12.47 -16.20 -39.49
CA SER A 289 -13.42 -16.79 -38.55
C SER A 289 -13.05 -18.22 -38.21
N ARG A 290 -12.63 -19.04 -39.17
CA ARG A 290 -12.20 -20.42 -38.91
C ARG A 290 -10.91 -20.43 -38.09
N THR A 291 -9.96 -19.55 -38.39
CA THR A 291 -8.71 -19.42 -37.64
C THR A 291 -9.00 -19.00 -36.21
N LEU A 292 -9.73 -17.90 -35.97
CA LEU A 292 -10.10 -17.46 -34.62
C LEU A 292 -10.89 -18.53 -33.85
N ASP A 293 -11.77 -19.28 -34.52
CA ASP A 293 -12.52 -20.37 -33.90
C ASP A 293 -11.64 -21.56 -33.48
N ARG A 294 -10.58 -21.86 -34.24
CA ARG A 294 -9.61 -22.93 -33.95
C ARG A 294 -8.61 -22.52 -32.87
N LEU A 295 -8.13 -21.28 -32.94
CA LEU A 295 -7.18 -20.73 -31.97
C LEU A 295 -7.88 -20.33 -30.66
N ALA A 296 -9.20 -20.24 -30.61
CA ALA A 296 -9.92 -19.93 -29.38
C ALA A 296 -9.66 -21.02 -28.33
N PRO A 297 -8.98 -20.69 -27.22
CA PRO A 297 -8.61 -21.68 -26.23
C PRO A 297 -9.83 -22.27 -25.51
N GLN A 298 -9.65 -23.48 -25.00
CA GLN A 298 -10.65 -24.24 -24.25
C GLN A 298 -10.04 -24.78 -22.95
N GLY A 299 -10.84 -24.95 -21.92
CA GLY A 299 -10.39 -25.44 -20.61
C GLY A 299 -11.43 -26.33 -19.97
N THR A 300 -10.96 -27.28 -19.17
CA THR A 300 -11.81 -28.16 -18.34
C THR A 300 -11.60 -27.93 -16.85
N ASP A 301 -10.71 -27.00 -16.49
CA ASP A 301 -10.40 -26.62 -15.13
C ASP A 301 -10.27 -25.10 -15.00
N MET A 302 -10.24 -24.62 -13.76
CA MET A 302 -10.24 -23.20 -13.42
C MET A 302 -8.89 -22.49 -13.60
N ASN A 303 -7.82 -23.24 -13.84
CA ASN A 303 -6.45 -22.76 -13.78
C ASN A 303 -5.77 -22.73 -15.17
N ARG A 304 -6.34 -23.40 -16.17
CA ARG A 304 -5.71 -23.55 -17.47
C ARG A 304 -6.68 -23.42 -18.64
N LEU A 305 -6.18 -22.76 -19.67
CA LEU A 305 -6.74 -22.73 -21.00
C LEU A 305 -5.71 -23.32 -21.96
N ASN A 306 -6.15 -24.26 -22.80
CA ASN A 306 -5.33 -24.88 -23.84
C ASN A 306 -5.79 -24.35 -25.20
N PHE A 307 -4.83 -23.94 -26.02
CA PHE A 307 -5.09 -23.63 -27.41
C PHE A 307 -5.36 -24.96 -28.16
N GLY A 308 -6.22 -24.94 -29.19
CA GLY A 308 -6.60 -26.13 -29.95
C GLY A 308 -5.48 -26.66 -30.86
N ASP A 309 -5.81 -27.59 -31.75
CA ASP A 309 -4.87 -28.16 -32.73
C ASP A 309 -4.25 -27.06 -33.60
N TRP A 310 -3.03 -26.69 -33.25
CA TRP A 310 -2.22 -25.62 -33.85
C TRP A 310 -1.47 -26.10 -35.10
N GLU A 311 -1.32 -27.41 -35.27
CA GLU A 311 -0.52 -28.05 -36.33
C GLU A 311 -1.17 -27.99 -37.74
N GLU A 312 -2.45 -27.59 -37.86
CA GLU A 312 -3.20 -27.61 -39.14
C GLU A 312 -3.66 -26.22 -39.64
N SER A 313 -3.17 -25.11 -39.09
CA SER A 313 -3.48 -23.78 -39.63
C SER A 313 -2.42 -23.30 -40.60
N ASP A 314 -2.82 -22.93 -41.82
CA ASP A 314 -2.00 -22.22 -42.85
C ASP A 314 -1.59 -20.80 -42.41
N CYS A 315 -1.50 -20.55 -41.10
CA CYS A 315 -1.29 -19.25 -40.48
C CYS A 315 -0.33 -19.42 -39.30
N GLU A 316 0.84 -18.78 -39.39
CA GLU A 316 1.71 -18.58 -38.25
C GLU A 316 1.14 -17.41 -37.43
N ALA A 317 0.81 -17.63 -36.16
CA ALA A 317 0.42 -16.56 -35.25
C ALA A 317 1.40 -16.46 -34.08
N ASP A 318 1.95 -15.27 -33.88
CA ASP A 318 2.62 -14.93 -32.62
C ASP A 318 1.57 -14.30 -31.71
N LEU A 319 1.37 -14.90 -30.54
CA LEU A 319 0.37 -14.48 -29.56
C LEU A 319 1.07 -13.93 -28.33
N ASP A 320 0.75 -12.69 -27.96
CA ASP A 320 1.22 -12.08 -26.72
C ASP A 320 0.01 -11.56 -25.95
N PHE A 321 -0.27 -12.18 -24.80
CA PHE A 321 -1.33 -11.77 -23.89
C PHE A 321 -0.71 -11.33 -22.57
N PRO A 322 -0.74 -10.02 -22.23
CA PRO A 322 -0.21 -9.52 -20.98
C PRO A 322 -1.04 -10.03 -19.80
N PRO A 323 -0.48 -9.96 -18.59
CA PRO A 323 -1.25 -10.14 -17.36
C PRO A 323 -2.48 -9.23 -17.38
N GLY A 324 -3.64 -9.78 -17.01
CA GLY A 324 -4.91 -9.06 -16.95
C GLY A 324 -5.81 -9.27 -18.16
N THR A 325 -5.33 -9.93 -19.23
CA THR A 325 -6.16 -10.29 -20.37
C THR A 325 -7.36 -11.11 -19.92
N VAL A 326 -8.58 -10.67 -20.27
CA VAL A 326 -9.83 -11.34 -19.90
C VAL A 326 -10.31 -12.25 -21.02
N TRP A 327 -10.48 -13.52 -20.69
CA TRP A 327 -11.01 -14.58 -21.54
C TRP A 327 -12.50 -14.74 -21.31
N VAL A 328 -13.29 -14.26 -22.26
CA VAL A 328 -14.76 -14.29 -22.20
C VAL A 328 -15.26 -15.58 -22.85
N PRO A 329 -16.06 -16.40 -22.15
CA PRO A 329 -16.55 -17.65 -22.69
C PRO A 329 -17.58 -17.41 -23.79
N SER A 330 -17.57 -18.30 -24.76
CA SER A 330 -18.60 -18.39 -25.79
C SER A 330 -19.99 -18.56 -25.21
N ASN A 331 -20.12 -19.29 -24.11
CA ASN A 331 -21.37 -19.50 -23.40
C ASN A 331 -21.44 -18.71 -22.08
N LYS A 332 -22.45 -17.85 -21.95
CA LYS A 332 -22.65 -16.94 -20.78
C LYS A 332 -22.80 -17.64 -19.42
N GLY A 333 -23.14 -18.93 -19.41
CA GLY A 333 -23.29 -19.74 -18.20
C GLY A 333 -21.97 -20.07 -17.51
N TYR A 334 -20.84 -19.90 -18.20
CA TYR A 334 -19.50 -20.17 -17.72
C TYR A 334 -18.81 -18.90 -17.23
N GLN A 335 -17.82 -19.05 -16.35
CA GLN A 335 -17.07 -17.91 -15.81
C GLN A 335 -16.13 -17.33 -16.89
N SER A 336 -16.01 -16.00 -16.93
CA SER A 336 -14.86 -15.36 -17.58
C SER A 336 -13.60 -15.67 -16.79
N MET A 337 -12.47 -15.73 -17.49
CA MET A 337 -11.18 -16.00 -16.87
C MET A 337 -10.20 -14.87 -17.15
N MET A 338 -9.13 -14.76 -16.38
CA MET A 338 -8.11 -13.73 -16.51
C MET A 338 -6.74 -14.39 -16.54
N THR A 339 -5.90 -13.97 -17.48
CA THR A 339 -4.48 -14.32 -17.49
C THR A 339 -3.78 -13.69 -16.29
N GLY A 340 -3.25 -14.50 -15.37
CA GLY A 340 -2.53 -13.99 -14.19
C GLY A 340 -1.02 -13.78 -14.41
N VAL A 341 -0.47 -14.28 -15.51
CA VAL A 341 0.96 -14.20 -15.87
C VAL A 341 1.09 -13.98 -17.36
N ARG A 342 2.11 -13.28 -17.84
CA ARG A 342 2.25 -13.04 -19.28
C ARG A 342 2.26 -14.37 -20.04
N PHE A 343 1.47 -14.45 -21.11
CA PHE A 343 1.53 -15.55 -22.07
C PHE A 343 2.13 -15.03 -23.36
N ASP A 344 3.34 -15.46 -23.66
CA ASP A 344 4.02 -15.21 -24.92
C ASP A 344 4.20 -16.55 -25.64
N TYR A 345 3.59 -16.67 -26.80
CA TYR A 345 3.75 -17.79 -27.70
C TYR A 345 4.21 -17.26 -29.05
N MET A 346 5.48 -17.49 -29.34
CA MET A 346 6.02 -17.37 -30.68
C MET A 346 5.85 -18.71 -31.36
N SER A 347 5.21 -18.74 -32.54
CA SER A 347 5.18 -19.95 -33.35
C SER A 347 6.63 -20.26 -33.73
N PRO A 348 7.24 -21.35 -33.21
CA PRO A 348 8.60 -21.67 -33.64
C PRO A 348 8.52 -21.97 -35.12
N GLY A 349 9.21 -21.18 -35.95
CA GLY A 349 9.38 -21.49 -37.36
C GLY A 349 9.72 -22.97 -37.46
N PHE A 350 8.83 -23.72 -38.11
CA PHE A 350 8.84 -25.18 -38.18
C PHE A 350 10.24 -25.66 -38.59
N ASP A 351 11.05 -26.21 -37.66
CA ASP A 351 12.00 -27.31 -37.95
C ASP A 351 12.87 -27.77 -36.77
N LEU A 352 13.22 -26.92 -35.79
CA LEU A 352 14.36 -27.26 -34.92
C LEU A 352 14.05 -28.02 -33.60
N VAL A 353 12.83 -27.93 -33.05
CA VAL A 353 12.53 -28.48 -31.70
C VAL A 353 11.81 -29.83 -31.74
N ALA A 354 10.84 -30.00 -32.65
CA ALA A 354 10.11 -31.26 -32.81
C ALA A 354 11.00 -32.41 -33.33
N SER A 355 12.05 -32.08 -34.10
CA SER A 355 13.01 -33.05 -34.64
C SER A 355 13.97 -33.63 -33.59
N VAL A 356 14.11 -32.99 -32.42
CA VAL A 356 15.11 -33.36 -31.40
C VAL A 356 14.51 -34.17 -30.24
N THR A 357 13.23 -33.96 -29.90
CA THR A 357 12.64 -34.54 -28.66
C THR A 357 11.68 -35.71 -28.91
N GLY A 358 11.14 -35.88 -30.12
CA GLY A 358 10.22 -36.99 -30.44
C GLY A 358 8.88 -36.96 -29.69
N GLU A 359 8.64 -35.94 -28.87
CA GLU A 359 7.34 -35.63 -28.28
C GLU A 359 6.61 -34.68 -29.24
N GLY A 360 5.38 -35.05 -29.65
CA GLY A 360 4.54 -34.18 -30.46
C GLY A 360 4.38 -32.80 -29.81
N SER A 361 4.18 -31.75 -30.61
CA SER A 361 4.07 -30.41 -30.07
C SER A 361 2.90 -30.36 -29.08
N GLN A 362 3.17 -30.17 -27.78
CA GLN A 362 2.09 -29.95 -26.83
C GLN A 362 1.45 -28.62 -27.19
N ALA A 363 0.14 -28.65 -27.46
CA ALA A 363 -0.61 -27.44 -27.74
C ALA A 363 -0.34 -26.40 -26.64
N PRO A 364 -0.12 -25.12 -26.98
CA PRO A 364 0.21 -24.10 -25.99
C PRO A 364 -0.87 -24.06 -24.91
N SER A 365 -0.46 -23.87 -23.66
CA SER A 365 -1.39 -23.70 -22.54
C SER A 365 -1.03 -22.47 -21.72
N MET A 366 -2.04 -21.79 -21.22
CA MET A 366 -1.87 -20.60 -20.40
C MET A 366 -2.52 -20.79 -19.03
N ARG A 367 -1.89 -20.21 -18.01
CA ARG A 367 -2.46 -20.16 -16.67
C ARG A 367 -3.47 -19.02 -16.58
N VAL A 368 -4.67 -19.36 -16.14
CA VAL A 368 -5.78 -18.41 -15.96
C VAL A 368 -6.36 -18.48 -14.55
N LEU A 369 -7.15 -17.48 -14.21
CA LEU A 369 -7.88 -17.36 -12.97
C LEU A 369 -9.34 -17.05 -13.27
N CYS A 370 -10.24 -17.69 -12.55
CA CYS A 370 -11.67 -17.50 -12.69
C CYS A 370 -12.11 -16.15 -12.12
N MET A 371 -12.92 -15.37 -12.84
CA MET A 371 -13.32 -14.03 -12.38
C MET A 371 -14.60 -14.01 -11.55
N ASN A 372 -15.45 -15.03 -11.64
CA ASN A 372 -16.77 -15.03 -11.00
C ASN A 372 -17.06 -16.34 -10.27
N MET A 373 -16.88 -16.34 -8.95
CA MET A 373 -17.01 -17.51 -8.07
C MET A 373 -18.38 -18.21 -8.14
N ASN A 374 -19.41 -17.54 -8.67
CA ASN A 374 -20.80 -18.02 -8.69
C ASN A 374 -21.23 -18.58 -10.06
N LYS A 375 -20.41 -18.51 -11.10
CA LYS A 375 -20.70 -19.10 -12.43
C LYS A 375 -20.18 -20.54 -12.55
N LYS A 376 -20.52 -21.24 -13.64
CA LYS A 376 -20.02 -22.60 -13.90
C LYS A 376 -18.53 -22.57 -14.26
N GLU A 377 -17.76 -23.50 -13.68
CA GLU A 377 -16.36 -23.75 -14.04
C GLU A 377 -16.21 -24.10 -15.53
N PRO A 378 -15.05 -23.80 -16.14
CA PRO A 378 -14.76 -24.15 -17.54
C PRO A 378 -15.06 -25.63 -17.83
N ALA A 379 -15.56 -25.90 -19.03
CA ALA A 379 -15.89 -27.26 -19.46
C ALA A 379 -15.45 -27.51 -20.91
N ALA A 380 -15.35 -28.79 -21.26
CA ALA A 380 -15.00 -29.22 -22.61
C ALA A 380 -15.96 -28.61 -23.64
N GLY A 381 -15.40 -28.12 -24.76
CA GLY A 381 -16.17 -27.47 -25.84
C GLY A 381 -16.49 -25.99 -25.60
N ILE A 382 -16.19 -25.43 -24.42
CA ILE A 382 -16.37 -24.00 -24.17
C ILE A 382 -15.13 -23.25 -24.65
N LYS A 383 -15.31 -22.49 -25.72
CA LYS A 383 -14.29 -21.60 -26.30
C LYS A 383 -14.24 -20.27 -25.57
N TYR A 384 -13.06 -19.67 -25.50
CA TYR A 384 -12.82 -18.39 -24.84
C TYR A 384 -12.17 -17.39 -25.81
N PHE A 385 -12.59 -16.13 -25.72
CA PHE A 385 -12.08 -15.05 -26.56
C PHE A 385 -11.42 -13.96 -25.71
N PRO A 386 -10.25 -13.44 -26.09
CA PRO A 386 -9.51 -12.47 -25.29
C PRO A 386 -10.05 -11.05 -25.43
N TYR A 387 -10.06 -10.31 -24.34
CA TYR A 387 -10.49 -8.92 -24.23
C TYR A 387 -9.58 -8.16 -23.26
N VAL A 388 -9.50 -6.84 -23.42
CA VAL A 388 -8.88 -5.93 -22.46
C VAL A 388 -9.94 -5.54 -21.42
N PRO A 389 -9.70 -5.72 -20.11
CA PRO A 389 -10.62 -5.22 -19.09
C PRO A 389 -10.66 -3.68 -19.10
N LYS A 390 -11.86 -3.10 -19.09
CA LYS A 390 -12.06 -1.66 -18.85
C LYS A 390 -11.73 -1.26 -17.42
N ASP A 391 -11.94 -2.19 -16.49
CA ASP A 391 -11.67 -1.99 -15.08
C ASP A 391 -10.16 -2.10 -14.82
N PRO A 392 -9.49 -1.00 -14.42
CA PRO A 392 -8.04 -0.96 -14.30
C PRO A 392 -7.49 -1.77 -13.12
N VAL A 393 -8.33 -2.16 -12.16
CA VAL A 393 -7.87 -2.95 -11.00
C VAL A 393 -7.50 -4.37 -11.43
N ILE A 394 -8.24 -4.94 -12.38
CA ILE A 394 -8.01 -6.30 -12.91
C ILE A 394 -6.58 -6.47 -13.46
N PRO A 395 -6.10 -5.64 -14.41
CA PRO A 395 -4.74 -5.77 -14.92
C PRO A 395 -3.68 -5.41 -13.88
N MET A 396 -3.96 -4.50 -12.93
CA MET A 396 -3.04 -4.20 -11.84
C MET A 396 -2.85 -5.39 -10.89
N LEU A 397 -3.93 -6.09 -10.54
CA LEU A 397 -3.85 -7.34 -9.76
C LEU A 397 -3.08 -8.42 -10.52
N ALA A 398 -3.33 -8.57 -11.82
CA ALA A 398 -2.63 -9.56 -12.63
C ALA A 398 -1.13 -9.25 -12.74
N LYS A 399 -0.74 -7.97 -12.87
CA LYS A 399 0.67 -7.57 -12.87
C LYS A 399 1.36 -7.96 -11.56
N ARG A 400 0.71 -7.72 -10.41
CA ARG A 400 1.22 -8.17 -9.11
C ARG A 400 1.38 -9.68 -9.02
N MET A 401 0.44 -10.43 -9.62
CA MET A 401 0.56 -11.88 -9.71
C MET A 401 1.71 -12.31 -10.59
N ASP A 402 1.98 -11.61 -11.69
CA ASP A 402 3.08 -11.88 -12.63
C ASP A 402 4.45 -11.61 -12.00
N GLU A 403 4.59 -10.51 -11.28
CA GLU A 403 5.82 -10.10 -10.58
C GLU A 403 6.21 -11.00 -9.40
N SER A 404 5.26 -11.77 -8.84
CA SER A 404 5.58 -12.69 -7.76
C SER A 404 6.55 -13.79 -8.22
N ASN A 405 7.34 -14.38 -7.32
CA ASN A 405 8.09 -15.60 -7.63
C ASN A 405 7.30 -16.87 -7.30
N PHE A 406 6.21 -16.74 -6.54
CA PHE A 406 5.42 -17.85 -6.04
C PHE A 406 4.00 -17.81 -6.60
N ARG A 407 3.57 -18.94 -7.17
CA ARG A 407 2.21 -19.13 -7.69
C ARG A 407 1.40 -20.02 -6.77
N GLY A 408 0.14 -19.67 -6.54
CA GLY A 408 -0.70 -20.46 -5.64
C GLY A 408 -2.17 -20.07 -5.61
N PRO A 409 -2.96 -20.68 -4.70
CA PRO A 409 -4.39 -20.39 -4.54
C PRO A 409 -4.68 -18.94 -4.15
N TRP A 410 -3.70 -18.23 -3.58
CA TRP A 410 -3.82 -16.81 -3.26
C TRP A 410 -3.99 -15.91 -4.50
N ASP A 411 -3.52 -16.33 -5.69
CA ASP A 411 -3.74 -15.58 -6.93
C ASP A 411 -5.24 -15.57 -7.28
N GLN A 412 -5.90 -16.72 -7.16
CA GLN A 412 -7.34 -16.84 -7.33
C GLN A 412 -8.12 -16.08 -6.24
N ALA A 413 -7.59 -16.07 -5.01
CA ALA A 413 -8.17 -15.35 -3.89
C ALA A 413 -8.21 -13.84 -4.11
N ARG A 414 -7.10 -13.21 -4.54
CA ARG A 414 -7.05 -11.76 -4.84
C ARG A 414 -8.14 -11.35 -5.81
N LEU A 415 -8.29 -12.11 -6.89
CA LEU A 415 -9.27 -11.82 -7.92
C LEU A 415 -10.69 -11.91 -7.36
N TRP A 416 -11.04 -12.97 -6.61
CA TRP A 416 -12.38 -13.15 -6.04
C TRP A 416 -12.70 -12.24 -4.85
N ILE A 417 -11.69 -11.82 -4.07
CA ILE A 417 -11.85 -10.76 -3.08
C ILE A 417 -12.31 -9.48 -3.79
N TYR A 418 -11.67 -9.14 -4.91
CA TYR A 418 -12.03 -7.95 -5.68
C TYR A 418 -13.39 -8.08 -6.39
N THR A 419 -13.57 -9.12 -7.19
CA THR A 419 -14.72 -9.26 -8.10
C THR A 419 -16.00 -9.71 -7.42
N ASP A 420 -15.90 -10.59 -6.41
CA ASP A 420 -17.05 -11.23 -5.75
C ASP A 420 -17.16 -10.86 -4.28
N LYS A 421 -16.21 -10.10 -3.72
CA LYS A 421 -16.14 -9.78 -2.28
C LYS A 421 -16.10 -11.06 -1.46
N ALA A 422 -15.27 -12.01 -1.89
CA ALA A 422 -15.18 -13.31 -1.25
C ALA A 422 -14.55 -13.21 0.15
N SER A 423 -15.27 -13.72 1.15
CA SER A 423 -14.69 -13.96 2.48
C SER A 423 -13.71 -15.13 2.43
N LEU A 424 -12.83 -15.24 3.43
CA LEU A 424 -11.98 -16.43 3.59
C LEU A 424 -12.80 -17.73 3.62
N ASP A 425 -13.97 -17.70 4.24
CA ASP A 425 -14.84 -18.88 4.35
C ASP A 425 -15.47 -19.24 2.99
N ASP A 426 -15.74 -18.25 2.14
CA ASP A 426 -16.24 -18.49 0.78
C ASP A 426 -15.15 -19.04 -0.13
N LEU A 427 -13.93 -18.50 -0.01
CA LEU A 427 -12.76 -19.01 -0.72
C LEU A 427 -12.45 -20.46 -0.34
N ASN A 428 -12.43 -20.79 0.96
CA ASN A 428 -12.11 -22.12 1.45
C ASN A 428 -13.18 -23.18 1.14
N LYS A 429 -14.39 -22.77 0.75
CA LYS A 429 -15.42 -23.69 0.20
C LYS A 429 -15.19 -24.02 -1.27
N ARG A 430 -14.44 -23.20 -2.00
CA ARG A 430 -14.27 -23.28 -3.46
C ARG A 430 -12.88 -23.72 -3.88
N LEU A 431 -11.85 -23.27 -3.18
CA LEU A 431 -10.47 -23.62 -3.48
C LEU A 431 -10.17 -25.04 -3.01
N VAL A 432 -9.47 -25.82 -3.84
CA VAL A 432 -9.05 -27.19 -3.53
C VAL A 432 -8.14 -27.22 -2.29
N GLN A 433 -7.22 -26.26 -2.21
CA GLN A 433 -6.37 -26.05 -1.04
C GLN A 433 -6.95 -24.89 -0.24
N GLN A 434 -7.21 -25.14 1.05
CA GLN A 434 -7.66 -24.09 1.94
C GLN A 434 -6.57 -23.03 2.07
N LEU A 435 -6.99 -21.77 1.95
CA LEU A 435 -6.15 -20.61 2.14
C LEU A 435 -5.97 -20.36 3.65
N PRO A 436 -4.74 -20.26 4.15
CA PRO A 436 -4.49 -19.85 5.53
C PRO A 436 -4.81 -18.36 5.71
N ILE A 437 -5.05 -17.94 6.95
CA ILE A 437 -5.35 -16.55 7.31
C ILE A 437 -4.29 -15.60 6.77
N SER A 438 -3.00 -15.92 6.94
CA SER A 438 -1.89 -15.10 6.46
C SER A 438 -1.92 -14.83 4.97
N SER A 439 -2.21 -15.85 4.15
CA SER A 439 -2.32 -15.67 2.70
C SER A 439 -3.57 -14.90 2.30
N TYR A 440 -4.65 -14.98 3.07
CA TYR A 440 -5.83 -14.15 2.87
C TYR A 440 -5.56 -12.67 3.21
N VAL A 441 -4.87 -12.39 4.31
CA VAL A 441 -4.47 -11.03 4.70
C VAL A 441 -3.52 -10.43 3.67
N MET A 442 -2.56 -11.21 3.16
CA MET A 442 -1.71 -10.81 2.04
C MET A 442 -2.56 -10.47 0.79
N ALA A 443 -3.52 -11.32 0.43
CA ALA A 443 -4.39 -11.08 -0.71
C ALA A 443 -5.28 -9.83 -0.51
N LEU A 444 -5.78 -9.57 0.70
CA LEU A 444 -6.51 -8.33 1.01
C LEU A 444 -5.62 -7.09 0.85
N ALA A 445 -4.40 -7.14 1.38
CA ALA A 445 -3.45 -6.04 1.26
C ALA A 445 -3.10 -5.76 -0.21
N ASP A 446 -2.87 -6.80 -1.02
CA ASP A 446 -2.62 -6.65 -2.45
C ASP A 446 -3.82 -6.02 -3.20
N VAL A 447 -5.06 -6.36 -2.79
CA VAL A 447 -6.27 -5.77 -3.38
C VAL A 447 -6.47 -4.31 -2.93
N ASP A 448 -6.20 -3.97 -1.67
CA ASP A 448 -6.21 -2.57 -1.22
C ASP A 448 -5.14 -1.75 -1.94
N TRP A 449 -3.96 -2.33 -2.10
CA TRP A 449 -2.80 -1.69 -2.73
C TRP A 449 -3.14 -1.15 -4.13
N VAL A 450 -3.90 -1.92 -4.90
CA VAL A 450 -4.32 -1.53 -6.25
C VAL A 450 -5.63 -0.72 -6.28
N GLY A 451 -6.12 -0.28 -5.12
CA GLY A 451 -7.37 0.48 -4.99
C GLY A 451 -8.64 -0.36 -5.11
N GLY A 452 -8.54 -1.68 -5.01
CA GLY A 452 -9.66 -2.61 -5.19
C GLY A 452 -10.56 -2.77 -3.96
N LEU A 453 -10.11 -2.34 -2.76
CA LEU A 453 -10.91 -2.40 -1.53
C LEU A 453 -11.53 -1.03 -1.20
N GLY A 454 -12.85 -0.94 -1.32
CA GLY A 454 -13.60 0.23 -0.85
C GLY A 454 -13.92 0.15 0.65
N GLU A 455 -14.18 1.30 1.29
CA GLU A 455 -14.54 1.41 2.71
C GLU A 455 -15.67 0.46 3.14
N LYS A 456 -16.71 0.32 2.30
CA LYS A 456 -17.83 -0.58 2.57
C LYS A 456 -17.39 -2.05 2.67
N MET A 457 -16.41 -2.47 1.85
CA MET A 457 -15.89 -3.83 1.87
C MET A 457 -15.06 -4.07 3.12
N VAL A 458 -14.22 -3.10 3.49
CA VAL A 458 -13.37 -3.25 4.68
C VAL A 458 -14.19 -3.24 5.98
N LYS A 459 -15.28 -2.45 6.03
CA LYS A 459 -16.25 -2.48 7.14
C LYS A 459 -17.11 -3.75 7.18
N ASP A 460 -17.11 -4.55 6.11
CA ASP A 460 -17.84 -5.81 6.10
C ASP A 460 -17.11 -6.82 6.96
N ALA A 461 -17.74 -7.23 8.06
CA ALA A 461 -17.21 -8.22 8.99
C ALA A 461 -16.99 -9.61 8.36
N LYS A 462 -17.46 -9.83 7.13
CA LYS A 462 -17.12 -11.03 6.35
C LYS A 462 -15.74 -10.94 5.70
N ILE A 463 -15.26 -9.73 5.42
CA ILE A 463 -14.02 -9.45 4.67
C ILE A 463 -12.88 -9.10 5.62
N VAL A 464 -13.15 -8.39 6.71
CA VAL A 464 -12.15 -8.10 7.75
C VAL A 464 -12.67 -8.55 9.11
N ARG A 465 -11.94 -9.49 9.71
CA ARG A 465 -12.28 -10.14 10.98
C ARG A 465 -11.15 -9.97 12.00
N PRO A 466 -11.45 -9.87 13.31
CA PRO A 466 -10.42 -9.78 14.35
C PRO A 466 -9.42 -10.93 14.33
N GLU A 467 -9.87 -12.13 13.98
CA GLU A 467 -9.04 -13.32 13.91
C GLU A 467 -7.93 -13.21 12.83
N PHE A 468 -8.06 -12.27 11.88
CA PHE A 468 -7.04 -12.05 10.87
C PHE A 468 -5.75 -11.43 11.41
N LEU A 469 -5.82 -10.82 12.59
CA LEU A 469 -4.64 -10.34 13.31
C LEU A 469 -3.75 -11.49 13.81
N ALA A 470 -4.24 -12.73 13.84
CA ALA A 470 -3.44 -13.92 14.15
C ALA A 470 -2.61 -14.44 12.96
N GLY A 471 -2.66 -13.80 11.80
CA GLY A 471 -1.95 -14.23 10.59
C GLY A 471 -0.43 -14.02 10.64
N ASN A 472 0.28 -14.70 11.53
CA ASN A 472 1.72 -14.53 11.79
C ASN A 472 2.65 -14.59 10.57
N ALA A 473 2.29 -15.39 9.56
CA ALA A 473 3.07 -15.58 8.34
C ALA A 473 2.72 -14.56 7.25
N ALA A 474 1.84 -13.59 7.55
CA ALA A 474 1.58 -12.49 6.65
C ALA A 474 2.80 -11.57 6.64
N PRO A 475 3.21 -11.07 5.47
CA PRO A 475 4.31 -10.12 5.39
C PRO A 475 3.97 -8.84 6.19
N ALA A 476 5.01 -8.13 6.64
CA ALA A 476 4.86 -6.96 7.51
C ALA A 476 3.93 -5.89 6.90
N TYR A 477 4.04 -5.61 5.59
CA TYR A 477 3.16 -4.66 4.90
C TYR A 477 1.68 -5.07 4.97
N ALA A 478 1.37 -6.37 4.91
CA ALA A 478 -0.02 -6.85 4.93
C ALA A 478 -0.62 -6.78 6.33
N THR A 479 0.19 -7.06 7.35
CA THR A 479 -0.19 -6.84 8.76
C THR A 479 -0.38 -5.36 9.05
N GLY A 480 0.53 -4.51 8.53
CA GLY A 480 0.45 -3.05 8.61
C GLY A 480 -0.84 -2.53 7.98
N PHE A 481 -1.13 -2.96 6.75
CA PHE A 481 -2.40 -2.67 6.06
C PHE A 481 -3.60 -3.04 6.92
N LEU A 482 -3.65 -4.25 7.51
CA LEU A 482 -4.80 -4.68 8.30
C LEU A 482 -5.03 -3.78 9.52
N LEU A 483 -3.96 -3.41 10.22
CA LEU A 483 -4.02 -2.52 11.38
C LEU A 483 -4.41 -1.09 10.98
N GLU A 484 -3.89 -0.62 9.86
CA GLU A 484 -4.20 0.69 9.32
C GLU A 484 -5.64 0.75 8.79
N ALA A 485 -6.12 -0.31 8.17
CA ALA A 485 -7.51 -0.48 7.75
C ALA A 485 -8.46 -0.42 8.96
N LEU A 486 -8.08 -1.03 10.09
CA LEU A 486 -8.84 -0.89 11.33
C LEU A 486 -8.91 0.57 11.79
N ASN A 487 -7.77 1.28 11.81
CA ASN A 487 -7.74 2.68 12.19
C ASN A 487 -8.51 3.58 11.20
N ARG A 488 -8.27 3.43 9.89
CA ARG A 488 -8.83 4.26 8.81
C ARG A 488 -10.33 4.08 8.64
N PHE A 489 -10.79 2.83 8.55
CA PHE A 489 -12.18 2.55 8.21
C PHE A 489 -13.08 2.50 9.45
N HIS A 490 -12.55 2.21 10.64
CA HIS A 490 -13.33 2.37 11.87
C HIS A 490 -13.15 3.76 12.51
N GLY A 491 -12.11 4.53 12.17
CA GLY A 491 -11.91 5.93 12.57
C GLY A 491 -12.08 6.14 14.08
N LYS A 492 -12.84 7.18 14.47
CA LYS A 492 -13.28 7.47 15.85
C LYS A 492 -14.00 6.32 16.59
N LYS A 493 -14.24 5.19 15.92
CA LYS A 493 -14.90 4.00 16.45
C LYS A 493 -13.98 2.77 16.43
N ALA A 494 -12.69 2.90 16.13
CA ALA A 494 -11.77 1.77 16.23
C ALA A 494 -11.74 1.22 17.66
N GLY A 495 -11.82 2.09 18.67
CA GLY A 495 -11.97 1.71 20.08
C GLY A 495 -13.28 0.98 20.38
N GLU A 496 -14.40 1.38 19.77
CA GLU A 496 -15.67 0.63 19.86
C GLU A 496 -15.54 -0.76 19.23
N TRP A 497 -14.87 -0.85 18.08
CA TRP A 497 -14.59 -2.10 17.39
C TRP A 497 -13.71 -3.02 18.24
N LEU A 498 -12.62 -2.50 18.83
CA LEU A 498 -11.75 -3.25 19.73
C LEU A 498 -12.53 -3.79 20.93
N LYS A 499 -13.34 -2.95 21.58
CA LYS A 499 -14.19 -3.36 22.72
C LYS A 499 -15.16 -4.47 22.32
N LYS A 500 -15.84 -4.32 21.18
CA LYS A 500 -16.79 -5.31 20.64
C LYS A 500 -16.13 -6.65 20.32
N ASN A 501 -14.87 -6.63 19.90
CA ASN A 501 -14.14 -7.82 19.45
C ASN A 501 -13.10 -8.33 20.47
N SER A 502 -13.11 -7.80 21.69
CA SER A 502 -12.18 -8.16 22.77
C SER A 502 -12.08 -9.66 23.00
N ALA A 503 -13.21 -10.38 23.04
CA ALA A 503 -13.23 -11.83 23.21
C ALA A 503 -12.49 -12.59 22.10
N SER A 504 -12.63 -12.17 20.83
CA SER A 504 -11.88 -12.76 19.71
C SER A 504 -10.38 -12.45 19.82
N LEU A 505 -10.02 -11.22 20.21
CA LEU A 505 -8.63 -10.80 20.40
C LEU A 505 -7.94 -11.55 21.56
N VAL A 506 -8.68 -11.89 22.61
CA VAL A 506 -8.17 -12.73 23.71
C VAL A 506 -8.03 -14.18 23.24
N LYS A 507 -8.98 -14.68 22.43
CA LYS A 507 -8.92 -16.04 21.90
C LYS A 507 -7.69 -16.28 21.02
N ILE A 508 -7.30 -15.30 20.19
CA ILE A 508 -6.08 -15.42 19.37
C ILE A 508 -4.80 -15.40 20.22
N ALA A 509 -4.85 -14.91 21.46
CA ALA A 509 -3.75 -14.89 22.41
C ALA A 509 -3.81 -16.04 23.43
N GLY A 510 -4.58 -17.08 23.13
CA GLY A 510 -4.81 -18.21 24.03
C GLY A 510 -3.55 -18.99 24.41
N PRO A 511 -3.63 -19.92 25.38
CA PRO A 511 -2.47 -20.62 25.93
C PRO A 511 -1.72 -21.52 24.93
N GLU A 512 -2.34 -21.85 23.79
CA GLU A 512 -1.78 -22.75 22.77
C GLU A 512 -0.95 -22.04 21.69
N ILE A 513 -0.77 -20.71 21.77
CA ILE A 513 0.05 -19.97 20.81
C ILE A 513 1.53 -20.32 20.94
N ASP A 514 2.19 -20.50 19.80
CA ASP A 514 3.63 -20.75 19.73
C ASP A 514 4.45 -19.45 19.91
N ASP A 515 5.78 -19.56 19.97
CA ASP A 515 6.64 -18.40 20.20
C ASP A 515 6.68 -17.43 19.00
N PHE A 516 6.42 -17.91 17.79
CA PHE A 516 6.37 -17.08 16.59
C PHE A 516 5.08 -16.25 16.57
N ASP A 517 3.94 -16.86 16.88
CA ASP A 517 2.66 -16.19 17.13
C ASP A 517 2.78 -15.12 18.21
N ARG A 518 3.49 -15.42 19.31
CA ARG A 518 3.70 -14.45 20.40
C ARG A 518 4.48 -13.22 19.94
N ALA A 519 5.54 -13.41 19.15
CA ALA A 519 6.32 -12.30 18.61
C ALA A 519 5.47 -11.42 17.67
N HIS A 520 4.67 -12.04 16.80
CA HIS A 520 3.73 -11.34 15.94
C HIS A 520 2.68 -10.57 16.74
N LEU A 521 2.07 -11.18 17.75
CA LEU A 521 1.06 -10.52 18.59
C LEU A 521 1.64 -9.35 19.39
N LYS A 522 2.92 -9.41 19.82
CA LYS A 522 3.61 -8.25 20.40
C LYS A 522 3.63 -7.07 19.43
N LEU A 523 3.95 -7.31 18.16
CA LEU A 523 3.93 -6.27 17.12
C LEU A 523 2.52 -5.73 16.89
N VAL A 524 1.52 -6.61 16.80
CA VAL A 524 0.11 -6.23 16.61
C VAL A 524 -0.40 -5.34 17.74
N PHE A 525 -0.25 -5.77 19.00
CA PHE A 525 -0.71 -4.99 20.16
C PHE A 525 0.14 -3.74 20.39
N GLY A 526 1.45 -3.82 20.18
CA GLY A 526 2.32 -2.64 20.20
C GLY A 526 1.84 -1.58 19.21
N ARG A 527 1.43 -1.98 18.00
CA ARG A 527 0.90 -1.05 16.99
C ARG A 527 -0.47 -0.48 17.34
N MET A 528 -1.36 -1.26 17.96
CA MET A 528 -2.65 -0.74 18.44
C MET A 528 -2.47 0.34 19.53
N LEU A 529 -1.41 0.22 20.33
CA LEU A 529 -1.05 1.18 21.36
C LEU A 529 -0.43 2.46 20.81
N THR A 530 -0.15 2.53 19.50
CA THR A 530 0.31 3.76 18.83
C THR A 530 -0.72 4.32 17.85
N PHE A 531 -2.00 3.95 18.00
CA PHE A 531 -3.09 4.58 17.26
C PHE A 531 -3.19 6.08 17.61
N ASP A 532 -3.63 6.89 16.66
CA ASP A 532 -3.58 8.36 16.77
C ASP A 532 -4.57 8.88 17.83
N GLU A 533 -5.77 8.28 17.88
CA GLU A 533 -6.83 8.68 18.79
C GLU A 533 -6.65 8.04 20.18
N SER A 534 -6.70 8.90 21.21
CA SER A 534 -6.59 8.49 22.62
C SER A 534 -7.61 7.42 23.03
N GLU A 535 -8.84 7.50 22.52
CA GLU A 535 -9.90 6.54 22.83
C GLU A 535 -9.63 5.14 22.26
N ASP A 536 -8.91 5.06 21.14
CA ASP A 536 -8.57 3.81 20.49
C ASP A 536 -7.40 3.13 21.22
N ARG A 537 -6.38 3.92 21.61
CA ARG A 537 -5.30 3.44 22.51
C ARG A 537 -5.86 3.00 23.87
N LEU A 538 -6.78 3.77 24.45
CA LEU A 538 -7.45 3.41 25.70
C LEU A 538 -8.19 2.07 25.57
N ALA A 539 -8.88 1.82 24.47
CA ALA A 539 -9.55 0.55 24.24
C ALA A 539 -8.56 -0.63 24.20
N ALA A 540 -7.42 -0.47 23.51
CA ALA A 540 -6.35 -1.47 23.49
C ALA A 540 -5.77 -1.71 24.91
N LEU A 541 -5.44 -0.64 25.65
CA LEU A 541 -4.96 -0.72 27.04
C LEU A 541 -5.95 -1.44 27.96
N GLN A 542 -7.26 -1.18 27.79
CA GLN A 542 -8.32 -1.81 28.59
C GLN A 542 -8.42 -3.31 28.31
N ILE A 543 -8.27 -3.76 27.06
CA ILE A 543 -8.25 -5.18 26.71
C ILE A 543 -7.06 -5.87 27.37
N LEU A 544 -5.85 -5.30 27.24
CA LEU A 544 -4.64 -5.83 27.84
C LEU A 544 -4.74 -5.90 29.38
N SER A 545 -5.31 -4.85 30.00
CA SER A 545 -5.50 -4.78 31.44
C SER A 545 -6.54 -5.78 31.97
N ALA A 546 -7.64 -6.00 31.23
CA ALA A 546 -8.69 -6.93 31.63
C ALA A 546 -8.26 -8.40 31.51
N HIS A 547 -7.28 -8.68 30.65
CA HIS A 547 -6.86 -10.05 30.27
C HIS A 547 -5.36 -10.28 30.48
N GLN A 548 -4.81 -9.73 31.57
CA GLN A 548 -3.37 -9.78 31.83
C GLN A 548 -2.79 -11.20 31.88
N LYS A 549 -3.58 -12.19 32.26
CA LYS A 549 -3.12 -13.59 32.36
C LYS A 549 -2.92 -14.19 30.98
N GLU A 550 -3.87 -13.97 30.09
CA GLU A 550 -3.84 -14.41 28.70
C GLU A 550 -2.70 -13.72 27.95
N PHE A 551 -2.46 -12.44 28.25
CA PHE A 551 -1.39 -11.64 27.63
C PHE A 551 -0.06 -11.66 28.40
N ALA A 552 0.17 -12.61 29.31
CA ALA A 552 1.37 -12.63 30.15
C ALA A 552 2.68 -12.72 29.35
N PHE A 553 2.65 -13.25 28.13
CA PHE A 553 3.81 -13.33 27.23
C PHE A 553 4.25 -11.96 26.66
N LEU A 554 3.41 -10.91 26.81
CA LEU A 554 3.70 -9.54 26.37
C LEU A 554 4.58 -8.76 27.36
N LYS A 555 4.95 -9.33 28.51
CA LYS A 555 5.82 -8.67 29.51
C LYS A 555 7.12 -8.16 28.89
N GLY A 556 7.42 -6.87 29.10
CA GLY A 556 8.55 -6.16 28.50
C GLY A 556 8.55 -6.11 26.97
N GLY A 557 7.47 -6.52 26.31
CA GLY A 557 7.39 -6.67 24.86
C GLY A 557 6.60 -5.59 24.14
N LEU A 558 5.97 -4.67 24.88
CA LEU A 558 5.13 -3.61 24.31
C LEU A 558 5.81 -2.22 24.33
N GLY A 559 7.11 -2.17 24.64
CA GLY A 559 7.85 -0.92 24.82
C GLY A 559 7.45 -0.18 26.11
N SER A 560 7.60 1.13 26.12
CA SER A 560 7.42 1.95 27.33
C SER A 560 6.05 2.60 27.48
N GLY A 561 5.18 2.51 26.46
CA GLY A 561 3.84 3.11 26.50
C GLY A 561 3.83 4.64 26.64
N ARG A 562 4.93 5.32 26.28
CA ARG A 562 5.11 6.78 26.49
C ARG A 562 3.95 7.62 25.96
N GLN A 563 3.48 7.35 24.73
CA GLN A 563 2.39 8.11 24.14
C GLN A 563 1.15 8.14 25.04
N SER A 564 0.78 7.00 25.62
CA SER A 564 -0.34 6.91 26.56
C SER A 564 -0.05 7.49 27.94
N LEU A 565 1.20 7.41 28.42
CA LEU A 565 1.61 8.00 29.70
C LEU A 565 1.62 9.54 29.66
N TYR A 566 1.88 10.14 28.50
CA TYR A 566 1.81 11.58 28.29
C TYR A 566 0.46 12.07 27.76
N SER A 567 -0.54 11.18 27.66
CA SER A 567 -1.86 11.55 27.16
C SER A 567 -2.56 12.61 28.03
N ALA A 568 -3.37 13.47 27.42
CA ALA A 568 -4.28 14.35 28.15
C ALA A 568 -5.48 13.59 28.75
N ASN A 569 -5.75 12.36 28.29
CA ASN A 569 -6.85 11.54 28.76
C ASN A 569 -6.47 10.80 30.04
N ARG A 570 -7.05 11.25 31.16
CA ARG A 570 -6.80 10.66 32.48
C ARG A 570 -7.02 9.13 32.52
N ALA A 571 -8.06 8.62 31.86
CA ALA A 571 -8.36 7.19 31.88
C ALA A 571 -7.30 6.38 31.13
N GLU A 572 -6.73 6.96 30.06
CA GLU A 572 -5.62 6.37 29.30
C GLU A 572 -4.36 6.28 30.16
N ILE A 573 -3.99 7.36 30.86
CA ILE A 573 -2.85 7.37 31.78
C ILE A 573 -3.03 6.31 32.87
N GLU A 574 -4.22 6.23 33.48
CA GLU A 574 -4.51 5.26 34.55
C GLU A 574 -4.38 3.81 34.07
N ALA A 575 -4.82 3.52 32.85
CA ALA A 575 -4.69 2.21 32.22
C ALA A 575 -3.23 1.90 31.86
N ALA A 576 -2.49 2.85 31.28
CA ALA A 576 -1.08 2.70 30.95
C ALA A 576 -0.22 2.45 32.20
N LEU A 577 -0.44 3.18 33.29
CA LEU A 577 0.22 2.93 34.58
C LEU A 577 -0.07 1.52 35.12
N GLY A 578 -1.27 0.98 34.88
CA GLY A 578 -1.61 -0.40 35.22
C GLY A 578 -0.80 -1.43 34.43
N LEU A 579 -0.52 -1.15 33.16
CA LEU A 579 0.34 -2.02 32.35
C LEU A 579 1.81 -1.93 32.78
N VAL A 580 2.29 -0.74 33.19
CA VAL A 580 3.61 -0.58 33.80
C VAL A 580 3.74 -1.42 35.08
N GLU A 581 2.76 -1.35 35.99
CA GLU A 581 2.74 -2.15 37.22
C GLU A 581 2.76 -3.66 36.96
N SER A 582 2.07 -4.11 35.91
CA SER A 582 2.04 -5.53 35.52
C SER A 582 3.34 -6.02 34.86
N GLY A 583 4.25 -5.11 34.52
CA GLY A 583 5.47 -5.37 33.75
C GLY A 583 5.24 -5.58 32.25
N MET A 584 4.06 -5.23 31.73
CA MET A 584 3.78 -5.25 30.28
C MET A 584 4.49 -4.09 29.57
N PHE A 585 4.52 -2.92 30.20
CA PHE A 585 5.36 -1.81 29.77
C PHE A 585 6.67 -1.74 30.56
N GLU A 586 7.72 -1.34 29.85
CA GLU A 586 8.96 -0.88 30.47
C GLU A 586 8.74 0.45 31.20
N VAL A 587 9.51 0.68 32.27
CA VAL A 587 9.43 1.94 33.00
C VAL A 587 10.15 3.05 32.23
N ALA A 588 9.38 3.91 31.59
CA ALA A 588 9.85 5.21 31.11
C ALA A 588 10.10 6.15 32.30
N GLN A 589 11.35 6.22 32.77
CA GLN A 589 11.73 7.05 33.92
C GLN A 589 11.32 8.52 33.74
N ASP A 590 11.50 9.06 32.53
CA ASP A 590 11.08 10.41 32.14
C ASP A 590 9.56 10.62 32.35
N ALA A 591 8.74 9.70 31.85
CA ALA A 591 7.29 9.80 31.96
C ALA A 591 6.82 9.64 33.41
N MET A 592 7.46 8.76 34.18
CA MET A 592 7.14 8.62 35.60
C MET A 592 7.53 9.85 36.42
N ASP A 593 8.69 10.45 36.15
CA ASP A 593 9.12 11.71 36.79
C ASP A 593 8.13 12.84 36.51
N TYR A 594 7.72 12.99 35.24
CA TYR A 594 6.66 13.92 34.84
C TYR A 594 5.35 13.66 35.58
N LEU A 595 4.82 12.44 35.50
CA LEU A 595 3.54 12.11 36.13
C LEU A 595 3.59 12.23 37.65
N SER A 596 4.74 12.01 38.29
CA SER A 596 4.90 12.17 39.74
C SER A 596 4.76 13.63 40.21
N THR A 597 4.99 14.59 39.32
CA THR A 597 4.96 16.02 39.60
C THR A 597 3.71 16.69 39.03
N GLU A 598 3.38 16.40 37.78
CA GLU A 598 2.35 17.07 36.98
C GLU A 598 1.15 16.18 36.66
N GLY A 599 1.10 14.94 37.16
CA GLY A 599 -0.01 14.03 36.91
C GLY A 599 -1.38 14.66 37.24
N PRO A 600 -2.44 14.40 36.47
CA PRO A 600 -3.71 15.15 36.58
C PRO A 600 -4.51 14.85 37.85
N SER A 601 -4.00 13.98 38.74
CA SER A 601 -4.55 13.74 40.07
C SER A 601 -3.47 13.30 41.05
N ASP A 602 -3.68 13.53 42.35
CA ASP A 602 -2.78 13.06 43.41
C ASP A 602 -2.59 11.54 43.41
N ALA A 603 -3.61 10.80 42.97
CA ALA A 603 -3.53 9.35 42.81
C ALA A 603 -2.51 8.97 41.74
N ILE A 604 -2.54 9.63 40.57
CA ILE A 604 -1.56 9.41 39.50
C ILE A 604 -0.15 9.82 39.94
N LYS A 605 -0.01 10.99 40.59
CA LYS A 605 1.28 11.46 41.10
C LYS A 605 1.91 10.47 42.08
N SER A 606 1.11 9.99 43.03
CA SER A 606 1.55 9.03 44.05
C SER A 606 1.90 7.69 43.43
N ARG A 607 1.11 7.22 42.46
CA ARG A 607 1.33 5.94 41.75
C ARG A 607 2.62 5.98 40.92
N ALA A 608 2.83 7.02 40.13
CA ALA A 608 4.07 7.22 39.37
C ALA A 608 5.31 7.29 40.29
N LYS A 609 5.21 8.01 41.41
CA LYS A 609 6.28 8.07 42.43
C LYS A 609 6.59 6.72 43.07
N ALA A 610 5.59 5.85 43.22
CA ALA A 610 5.81 4.49 43.72
C ALA A 610 6.54 3.63 42.69
N LEU A 611 6.15 3.71 41.42
CA LEU A 611 6.77 2.97 40.32
C LEU A 611 8.25 3.33 40.09
N LEU A 612 8.65 4.59 40.35
CA LEU A 612 10.05 5.04 40.33
C LEU A 612 10.93 4.40 41.41
N LYS A 613 10.35 3.82 42.47
CA LYS A 613 11.12 3.19 43.56
C LYS A 613 11.30 1.69 43.40
N VAL A 614 10.50 1.08 42.52
CA VAL A 614 10.45 -0.38 42.32
C VAL A 614 11.48 -0.82 41.28
N ASN A 615 11.95 0.11 40.44
CA ASN A 615 13.08 -0.05 39.53
C ASN A 615 14.27 0.74 40.06
#